data_AF-A0A1U7T6G9-F1
#
_entry.id   AF-A0A1U7T6G9-F1
#
_cell.length_a   1.000
_cell.length_b   1.000
_cell.length_c   1.000
_cell.angle_alpha   90.00
_cell.angle_beta   90.00
_cell.angle_gamma   90.00
#
_symmetry.space_group_name_H-M   'P 1'
#
loop_
_entity.id
_entity.type
_entity.pdbx_description
1 polymer ?
#
loop_
_entity_poly.entity_id
_entity_poly.type
_entity_poly.pdbx_seq_one_letter_code
_entity_poly.pdbx_strand_id
1 'polypeptide(L)'
;GFQILCDLHDGFSGVGAKAAELLQDEYSGRGIITWGLLPGPYSLGEPQRNIYRLLNTAFGLVHLAAYSSLVCPLSLGGSLGLRPQPPVNFPYLHYDATLPFHCSAILATALDTVTVPYRLHSSPVSMAHLAAMLSFSGKKVVTAGATIPFPLAPGQSLPDTLVQLRGATPWTPLSACGDPSGTRCFAQSVVLRGIDRACHTSQLTPGIPLPSLLHACTTGKEVLAQYLQQQQPQVVSSSHLLLTPCRVDPPYPHLFSSSLSQQAAVESIPVFGALCSSSSLHRTLGALAKDITKLDMRRWASFMDAGVEQDDVVELLQELGSLAQCYQEGDSLTD
;
A
#
# COMPACT_ATOMS: atom_id res chain seq x y z
N GLY A 1 13.55 13.46 -5.49
CA GLY A 1 12.13 13.46 -5.79
C GLY A 1 11.37 14.13 -4.66
N PHE A 2 10.05 14.13 -4.76
CA PHE A 2 9.14 14.73 -3.79
C PHE A 2 8.17 13.68 -3.26
N GLN A 3 7.95 13.69 -1.95
CA GLN A 3 6.84 12.96 -1.34
C GLN A 3 5.73 13.96 -1.02
N ILE A 4 4.52 13.68 -1.51
CA ILE A 4 3.34 14.48 -1.20
C ILE A 4 2.44 13.61 -0.33
N LEU A 5 2.15 14.07 0.89
CA LEU A 5 1.14 13.45 1.75
C LEU A 5 -0.04 14.41 1.79
N CYS A 6 -1.20 13.97 1.31
CA CYS A 6 -2.39 14.82 1.26
C CYS A 6 -3.63 14.01 1.57
N ASP A 7 -4.64 14.66 2.13
CA ASP A 7 -5.95 14.05 2.29
C ASP A 7 -6.58 13.81 0.92
N LEU A 8 -7.17 12.63 0.76
CA LEU A 8 -7.83 12.21 -0.48
C LEU A 8 -9.36 12.24 -0.33
N HIS A 9 -9.85 12.44 0.89
CA HIS A 9 -11.25 12.25 1.26
C HIS A 9 -12.06 13.56 1.32
N ASP A 10 -11.41 14.72 1.24
CA ASP A 10 -12.02 16.05 1.30
C ASP A 10 -11.42 17.00 0.25
N GLY A 11 -11.77 18.29 0.31
CA GLY A 11 -11.33 19.29 -0.66
C GLY A 11 -9.81 19.53 -0.69
N PHE A 12 -9.05 19.08 0.33
CA PHE A 12 -7.58 19.17 0.29
C PHE A 12 -6.97 18.23 -0.76
N SER A 13 -7.73 17.27 -1.29
CA SER A 13 -7.29 16.45 -2.42
C SER A 13 -7.02 17.29 -3.67
N GLY A 14 -7.81 18.34 -3.91
CA GLY A 14 -7.59 19.30 -4.99
C GLY A 14 -6.34 20.14 -4.78
N VAL A 15 -6.06 20.55 -3.54
CA VAL A 15 -4.81 21.26 -3.20
C VAL A 15 -3.60 20.37 -3.43
N GLY A 16 -3.67 19.10 -3.02
CA GLY A 16 -2.63 18.09 -3.27
C GLY A 16 -2.40 17.88 -4.76
N ALA A 17 -3.48 17.79 -5.56
CA ALA A 17 -3.41 17.70 -7.01
C ALA A 17 -2.71 18.90 -7.64
N LYS A 18 -3.10 20.13 -7.26
CA LYS A 18 -2.46 21.34 -7.78
C LYS A 18 -0.99 21.45 -7.37
N ALA A 19 -0.64 21.05 -6.15
CA ALA A 19 0.75 20.99 -5.73
C ALA A 19 1.56 19.98 -6.56
N ALA A 20 1.00 18.81 -6.86
CA ALA A 20 1.63 17.80 -7.71
C ALA A 20 1.83 18.31 -9.15
N GLU A 21 0.85 19.00 -9.72
CA GLU A 21 0.92 19.65 -11.05
C GLU A 21 2.09 20.65 -11.10
N LEU A 22 2.12 21.62 -10.18
CA LEU A 22 3.18 22.63 -10.12
C LEU A 22 4.57 22.02 -9.94
N LEU A 23 4.68 20.96 -9.14
CA LEU A 23 5.94 20.22 -8.98
C LEU A 23 6.33 19.45 -10.23
N GLN A 24 5.36 18.92 -10.99
CA GLN A 24 5.63 18.21 -12.24
C GLN A 24 6.14 19.18 -13.30
N ASP A 25 5.55 20.36 -13.42
CA ASP A 25 5.93 21.39 -14.38
C ASP A 25 7.38 21.88 -14.16
N GLU A 26 7.72 22.20 -12.92
CA GLU A 26 9.05 22.74 -12.57
C GLU A 26 10.13 21.66 -12.41
N TYR A 27 9.75 20.45 -11.97
CA TYR A 27 10.69 19.39 -11.59
C TYR A 27 10.41 18.04 -12.26
N SER A 28 10.01 18.09 -13.53
CA SER A 28 9.78 16.90 -14.34
C SER A 28 10.93 15.87 -14.25
N GLY A 29 10.57 14.59 -14.14
CA GLY A 29 11.53 13.48 -14.06
C GLY A 29 12.21 13.24 -12.71
N ARG A 30 12.02 14.09 -11.69
CA ARG A 30 12.65 13.90 -10.36
C ARG A 30 12.03 12.78 -9.51
N GLY A 31 10.87 12.27 -9.91
CA GLY A 31 10.08 11.29 -9.17
C GLY A 31 9.20 11.97 -8.12
N ILE A 32 7.89 11.97 -8.34
CA ILE A 32 6.87 12.48 -7.41
C ILE A 32 6.06 11.28 -6.94
N ILE A 33 6.12 10.96 -5.64
CA ILE A 33 5.34 9.89 -5.03
C ILE A 33 4.31 10.52 -4.12
N THR A 34 3.05 10.26 -4.38
CA THR A 34 1.95 10.84 -3.60
C THR A 34 1.26 9.76 -2.78
N TRP A 35 1.09 10.03 -1.50
CA TRP A 35 0.39 9.22 -0.51
C TRP A 35 -0.96 9.88 -0.20
N GLY A 36 -2.04 9.36 -0.79
CA GLY A 36 -3.39 9.89 -0.60
C GLY A 36 -4.02 9.31 0.65
N LEU A 37 -4.23 10.11 1.69
CA LEU A 37 -4.70 9.66 3.00
C LEU A 37 -6.23 9.62 3.08
N LEU A 38 -6.75 8.47 3.51
CA LEU A 38 -8.17 8.23 3.75
C LEU A 38 -8.35 7.74 5.20
N PRO A 39 -8.98 8.54 6.08
CA PRO A 39 -9.12 8.19 7.49
C PRO A 39 -9.95 6.91 7.71
N GLY A 40 -9.92 6.41 8.94
CA GLY A 40 -10.62 5.21 9.41
C GLY A 40 -12.15 5.25 9.18
N PRO A 41 -12.86 4.15 9.50
CA PRO A 41 -14.14 3.80 8.91
C PRO A 41 -15.17 4.92 8.99
N TYR A 42 -15.78 5.18 7.84
CA TYR A 42 -16.78 6.21 7.67
C TYR A 42 -18.12 5.79 8.26
N SER A 43 -18.83 6.76 8.85
CA SER A 43 -20.16 6.52 9.41
C SER A 43 -21.18 6.23 8.31
N LEU A 44 -21.93 5.13 8.48
CA LEU A 44 -23.11 4.83 7.67
C LEU A 44 -24.24 5.87 7.88
N GLY A 45 -24.20 6.63 8.99
CA GLY A 45 -25.20 7.63 9.34
C GLY A 45 -25.10 8.94 8.55
N GLU A 46 -24.04 9.14 7.76
CA GLU A 46 -23.78 10.40 7.03
C GLU A 46 -23.67 10.17 5.51
N PRO A 47 -24.77 9.77 4.81
CA PRO A 47 -24.72 9.41 3.40
C PRO A 47 -24.26 10.55 2.48
N GLN A 48 -24.60 11.80 2.81
CA GLN A 48 -24.14 12.97 2.03
C GLN A 48 -22.63 13.14 2.11
N ARG A 49 -22.04 13.01 3.31
CA ARG A 49 -20.59 13.10 3.51
C ARG A 49 -19.84 12.02 2.75
N ASN A 50 -20.41 10.80 2.69
CA ASN A 50 -19.83 9.70 1.92
C ASN A 50 -19.80 9.98 0.41
N ILE A 51 -20.75 10.76 -0.11
CA ILE A 51 -20.77 11.18 -1.52
C ILE A 51 -19.71 12.25 -1.78
N TYR A 52 -19.60 13.27 -0.92
CA TYR A 52 -18.52 14.25 -1.03
C TYR A 52 -17.15 13.58 -0.99
N ARG A 53 -16.97 12.64 -0.06
CA ARG A 53 -15.76 11.83 0.02
C ARG A 53 -15.48 11.08 -1.27
N LEU A 54 -16.48 10.39 -1.82
CA LEU A 54 -16.34 9.61 -3.04
C LEU A 54 -15.84 10.47 -4.20
N LEU A 55 -16.47 11.64 -4.38
CA LEU A 55 -16.10 12.60 -5.44
C LEU A 55 -14.68 13.12 -5.22
N ASN A 56 -14.35 13.60 -4.02
CA ASN A 56 -13.00 14.07 -3.69
C ASN A 56 -11.93 12.99 -3.86
N THR A 57 -12.26 11.73 -3.53
CA THR A 57 -11.37 10.58 -3.71
C THR A 57 -11.13 10.31 -5.19
N ALA A 58 -12.16 10.36 -6.01
CA ALA A 58 -12.06 10.10 -7.43
C ALA A 58 -11.29 11.21 -8.17
N PHE A 59 -11.69 12.47 -8.01
CA PHE A 59 -10.97 13.61 -8.58
C PHE A 59 -9.52 13.64 -8.11
N GLY A 60 -9.31 13.48 -6.79
CA GLY A 60 -7.96 13.44 -6.23
C GLY A 60 -7.12 12.33 -6.84
N LEU A 61 -7.62 11.09 -6.91
CA LEU A 61 -6.86 9.96 -7.46
C LEU A 61 -6.50 10.18 -8.92
N VAL A 62 -7.44 10.65 -9.74
CA VAL A 62 -7.23 10.85 -11.17
C VAL A 62 -6.22 11.97 -11.42
N HIS A 63 -6.42 13.16 -10.84
CA HIS A 63 -5.49 14.27 -11.01
C HIS A 63 -4.11 13.95 -10.42
N LEU A 64 -4.04 13.36 -9.22
CA LEU A 64 -2.76 12.96 -8.64
C LEU A 64 -2.06 11.91 -9.50
N ALA A 65 -2.78 10.97 -10.13
CA ALA A 65 -2.20 9.96 -11.01
C ALA A 65 -1.63 10.57 -12.30
N ALA A 66 -2.26 11.64 -12.82
CA ALA A 66 -1.79 12.39 -13.98
C ALA A 66 -0.48 13.14 -13.67
N TYR A 67 -0.42 13.83 -12.52
CA TYR A 67 0.70 14.71 -12.19
C TYR A 67 1.84 14.03 -11.41
N SER A 68 1.55 12.92 -10.72
CA SER A 68 2.56 12.18 -9.95
C SER A 68 3.27 11.11 -10.81
N SER A 69 4.47 10.74 -10.39
CA SER A 69 5.11 9.53 -10.94
C SER A 69 4.38 8.27 -10.49
N LEU A 70 3.89 8.27 -9.24
CA LEU A 70 3.10 7.20 -8.65
C LEU A 70 2.19 7.75 -7.54
N VAL A 71 0.99 7.18 -7.39
CA VAL A 71 0.05 7.48 -6.30
C VAL A 71 -0.27 6.21 -5.53
N CYS A 72 -0.34 6.31 -4.21
CA CYS A 72 -0.81 5.23 -3.35
C CYS A 72 -1.89 5.76 -2.40
N PRO A 73 -3.16 5.37 -2.57
CA PRO A 73 -4.16 5.62 -1.55
C PRO A 73 -3.80 4.80 -0.30
N LEU A 74 -3.82 5.44 0.86
CA LEU A 74 -3.57 4.83 2.15
C LEU A 74 -4.81 4.91 3.02
N SER A 75 -5.27 3.75 3.48
CA SER A 75 -6.43 3.64 4.36
C SER A 75 -6.39 2.33 5.14
N LEU A 76 -6.93 2.36 6.35
CA LEU A 76 -7.31 1.14 7.06
C LEU A 76 -8.76 0.72 6.77
N GLY A 77 -9.51 1.51 5.99
CA GLY A 77 -10.85 1.13 5.54
C GLY A 77 -10.82 -0.01 4.52
N GLY A 78 -11.92 -0.75 4.41
CA GLY A 78 -12.00 -1.88 3.47
C GLY A 78 -12.29 -1.49 2.00
N SER A 79 -12.80 -0.28 1.75
CA SER A 79 -13.22 0.15 0.40
C SER A 79 -13.08 1.65 0.18
N LEU A 80 -12.62 2.04 -1.02
CA LEU A 80 -12.65 3.42 -1.52
C LEU A 80 -14.06 3.85 -1.99
N GLY A 81 -14.91 2.90 -2.36
CA GLY A 81 -16.22 3.13 -2.96
C GLY A 81 -17.24 3.76 -2.00
N LEU A 82 -18.49 3.92 -2.47
CA LEU A 82 -19.52 4.68 -1.75
C LEU A 82 -19.91 4.02 -0.42
N ARG A 83 -19.95 2.68 -0.40
CA ARG A 83 -20.32 1.90 0.79
C ARG A 83 -19.08 1.61 1.64
N PRO A 84 -19.06 2.05 2.91
CA PRO A 84 -17.96 1.72 3.79
C PRO A 84 -17.94 0.20 4.05
N GLN A 85 -16.73 -0.34 4.16
CA GLN A 85 -16.46 -1.71 4.58
C GLN A 85 -15.73 -1.69 5.92
N PRO A 86 -15.81 -2.77 6.72
CA PRO A 86 -15.12 -2.84 8.00
C PRO A 86 -13.62 -2.56 7.82
N PRO A 87 -12.98 -1.95 8.83
CA PRO A 87 -11.55 -1.69 8.79
C PRO A 87 -10.76 -3.00 8.80
N VAL A 88 -9.53 -2.94 8.29
CA VAL A 88 -8.64 -4.11 8.20
C VAL A 88 -8.19 -4.57 9.59
N ASN A 89 -8.04 -5.87 9.78
CA ASN A 89 -7.57 -6.43 11.05
C ASN A 89 -6.12 -6.89 10.93
N PHE A 90 -5.38 -6.71 12.01
CA PHE A 90 -4.03 -7.26 12.16
C PHE A 90 -4.05 -8.34 13.24
N PRO A 91 -3.33 -9.46 13.06
CA PRO A 91 -3.36 -10.54 14.04
C PRO A 91 -2.86 -10.15 15.44
N TYR A 92 -2.01 -9.12 15.52
CA TYR A 92 -1.26 -8.76 16.72
C TYR A 92 -1.46 -7.30 17.17
N LEU A 93 -2.37 -6.57 16.52
CA LEU A 93 -2.70 -5.19 16.88
C LEU A 93 -4.15 -5.09 17.34
N HIS A 94 -4.34 -4.43 18.47
CA HIS A 94 -5.63 -3.97 18.97
C HIS A 94 -5.68 -2.46 18.82
N TYR A 95 -6.31 -2.00 17.75
CA TYR A 95 -6.44 -0.57 17.47
C TYR A 95 -7.92 -0.18 17.34
N ASP A 96 -8.23 1.03 17.76
CA ASP A 96 -9.54 1.63 17.52
C ASP A 96 -9.48 2.39 16.20
N ALA A 97 -10.19 1.87 15.19
CA ALA A 97 -10.22 2.46 13.87
C ALA A 97 -10.91 3.84 13.85
N THR A 98 -11.72 4.17 14.87
CA THR A 98 -12.38 5.48 15.00
C THR A 98 -11.41 6.58 15.45
N LEU A 99 -10.23 6.22 15.97
CA LEU A 99 -9.22 7.16 16.43
C LEU A 99 -8.18 7.42 15.32
N PRO A 100 -8.10 8.67 14.77
CA PRO A 100 -7.11 9.01 13.74
C PRO A 100 -5.68 8.77 14.21
N PHE A 101 -5.41 8.94 15.51
CA PHE A 101 -4.11 8.67 16.12
C PHE A 101 -3.67 7.20 15.99
N HIS A 102 -4.59 6.25 16.16
CA HIS A 102 -4.29 4.83 15.98
C HIS A 102 -4.06 4.49 14.51
N CYS A 103 -4.95 4.97 13.63
CA CYS A 103 -4.86 4.71 12.19
C CYS A 103 -3.58 5.30 11.59
N SER A 104 -3.27 6.55 11.92
CA SER A 104 -2.06 7.24 11.44
C SER A 104 -0.78 6.57 11.92
N ALA A 105 -0.71 6.06 13.15
CA ALA A 105 0.46 5.32 13.64
C ALA A 105 0.74 4.06 12.82
N ILE A 106 -0.30 3.29 12.47
CA ILE A 106 -0.17 2.09 11.63
C ILE A 106 0.26 2.46 10.21
N LEU A 107 -0.39 3.45 9.58
CA LEU A 107 -0.03 3.90 8.23
C LEU A 107 1.38 4.50 8.18
N ALA A 108 1.79 5.25 9.21
CA ALA A 108 3.14 5.79 9.35
C ALA A 108 4.19 4.67 9.53
N THR A 109 3.86 3.60 10.25
CA THR A 109 4.74 2.42 10.39
C THR A 109 4.98 1.75 9.04
N ALA A 110 3.91 1.59 8.25
CA ALA A 110 3.98 1.05 6.91
C ALA A 110 4.80 1.97 5.98
N LEU A 111 4.50 3.27 5.98
CA LEU A 111 5.25 4.29 5.23
C LEU A 111 6.73 4.29 5.59
N ASP A 112 7.09 4.35 6.87
CA ASP A 112 8.49 4.29 7.30
C ASP A 112 9.19 3.05 6.74
N THR A 113 8.48 1.93 6.59
CA THR A 113 9.05 0.69 6.02
C THR A 113 9.14 0.70 4.49
N VAL A 114 8.05 1.01 3.78
CA VAL A 114 8.02 0.92 2.30
C VAL A 114 8.84 2.02 1.62
N THR A 115 9.12 3.12 2.32
CA THR A 115 9.93 4.24 1.82
C THR A 115 11.44 4.04 2.01
N VAL A 116 11.88 3.01 2.72
CA VAL A 116 13.32 2.76 2.95
C VAL A 116 14.16 2.65 1.67
N PRO A 117 13.72 2.04 0.55
CA PRO A 117 14.58 1.84 -0.62
C PRO A 117 15.23 3.13 -1.15
N TYR A 118 14.53 4.27 -1.04
CA TYR A 118 15.06 5.57 -1.45
C TYR A 118 15.59 6.44 -0.29
N ARG A 119 15.61 5.90 0.93
CA ARG A 119 16.28 6.51 2.10
C ARG A 119 17.57 5.78 2.49
N LEU A 120 17.81 4.60 1.92
CA LEU A 120 18.93 3.73 2.28
C LEU A 120 20.24 4.16 1.59
N HIS A 121 21.29 4.44 2.37
CA HIS A 121 22.60 4.81 1.82
C HIS A 121 23.34 3.64 1.15
N SER A 122 23.19 2.42 1.68
CA SER A 122 23.95 1.25 1.21
C SER A 122 23.50 0.69 -0.14
N SER A 123 22.29 1.03 -0.59
CA SER A 123 21.71 0.58 -1.86
C SER A 123 20.63 1.57 -2.28
N PRO A 124 21.01 2.79 -2.69
CA PRO A 124 20.05 3.86 -2.93
C PRO A 124 19.26 3.59 -4.21
N VAL A 125 17.94 3.44 -4.08
CA VAL A 125 17.01 3.44 -5.21
C VAL A 125 16.45 4.85 -5.35
N SER A 126 16.50 5.47 -6.53
CA SER A 126 15.88 6.79 -6.69
C SER A 126 14.35 6.69 -6.65
N MET A 127 13.65 7.72 -6.16
CA MET A 127 12.18 7.75 -6.20
C MET A 127 11.64 7.62 -7.62
N ALA A 128 12.33 8.20 -8.61
CA ALA A 128 11.97 8.08 -10.02
C ALA A 128 12.09 6.63 -10.52
N HIS A 129 13.15 5.92 -10.14
CA HIS A 129 13.33 4.51 -10.53
C HIS A 129 12.29 3.61 -9.86
N LEU A 130 12.06 3.78 -8.56
CA LEU A 130 11.04 3.02 -7.83
C LEU A 130 9.66 3.24 -8.44
N ALA A 131 9.30 4.50 -8.72
CA ALA A 131 8.04 4.84 -9.36
C ALA A 131 7.94 4.21 -10.76
N ALA A 132 8.95 4.35 -11.61
CA ALA A 132 8.96 3.80 -12.97
C ALA A 132 8.79 2.27 -12.98
N MET A 133 9.43 1.57 -12.04
CA MET A 133 9.30 0.12 -11.89
C MET A 133 7.87 -0.30 -11.54
N LEU A 134 7.22 0.41 -10.60
CA LEU A 134 5.86 0.10 -10.17
C LEU A 134 4.78 0.60 -11.13
N SER A 135 5.04 1.70 -11.84
CA SER A 135 4.04 2.43 -12.64
C SER A 135 4.13 2.20 -14.14
N PHE A 136 4.74 1.09 -14.56
CA PHE A 136 4.96 0.80 -15.97
C PHE A 136 3.63 0.69 -16.76
N SER A 137 3.65 1.03 -18.05
CA SER A 137 2.47 0.99 -18.93
C SER A 137 1.25 1.74 -18.38
N GLY A 138 1.47 2.93 -17.79
CA GLY A 138 0.38 3.79 -17.30
C GLY A 138 -0.22 3.38 -15.96
N LYS A 139 0.32 2.36 -15.28
CA LYS A 139 -0.17 1.87 -13.97
C LYS A 139 0.20 2.80 -12.81
N LYS A 140 -0.29 4.03 -12.83
CA LYS A 140 0.11 5.12 -11.93
C LYS A 140 -0.32 4.98 -10.46
N VAL A 141 -1.28 4.11 -10.17
CA VAL A 141 -1.75 3.78 -8.82
C VAL A 141 -1.09 2.50 -8.31
N VAL A 142 -0.69 2.46 -7.05
CA VAL A 142 -0.24 1.24 -6.37
C VAL A 142 -0.99 1.03 -5.08
N THR A 143 -0.98 -0.20 -4.60
CA THR A 143 -1.46 -0.56 -3.28
C THR A 143 -0.30 -0.73 -2.30
N ALA A 144 -0.53 -0.39 -1.04
CA ALA A 144 0.37 -0.67 0.06
C ALA A 144 -0.17 -1.85 0.88
N GLY A 145 0.74 -2.59 1.50
CA GLY A 145 0.43 -3.60 2.50
C GLY A 145 1.51 -3.66 3.57
N ALA A 146 1.14 -4.04 4.79
CA ALA A 146 2.12 -4.35 5.82
C ALA A 146 1.69 -5.47 6.78
N THR A 147 2.69 -6.15 7.34
CA THR A 147 2.58 -7.07 8.49
C THR A 147 3.23 -6.38 9.68
N ILE A 148 2.41 -6.05 10.69
CA ILE A 148 2.82 -5.24 11.83
C ILE A 148 2.37 -5.93 13.13
N PRO A 149 3.32 -6.38 13.97
CA PRO A 149 4.68 -6.76 13.63
C PRO A 149 4.73 -8.00 12.72
N PHE A 150 5.88 -8.24 12.10
CA PHE A 150 6.15 -9.51 11.40
C PHE A 150 6.31 -10.66 12.41
N PRO A 151 5.61 -11.80 12.24
CA PRO A 151 5.52 -12.85 13.26
C PRO A 151 6.70 -13.81 13.29
N LEU A 152 7.86 -13.36 13.76
CA LEU A 152 9.00 -14.25 14.00
C LEU A 152 8.91 -14.85 15.41
N ALA A 153 8.62 -16.15 15.50
CA ALA A 153 8.57 -16.83 16.79
C ALA A 153 9.99 -17.08 17.35
N PRO A 154 10.16 -17.15 18.69
CA PRO A 154 11.45 -17.47 19.30
C PRO A 154 12.01 -18.80 18.78
N GLY A 155 13.27 -18.79 18.34
CA GLY A 155 13.96 -19.98 17.81
C GLY A 155 13.62 -20.35 16.37
N GLN A 156 12.73 -19.62 15.69
CA GLN A 156 12.47 -19.82 14.26
C GLN A 156 13.42 -18.99 13.39
N SER A 157 13.75 -19.53 12.21
CA SER A 157 14.42 -18.80 11.15
C SER A 157 13.41 -18.15 10.19
N LEU A 158 13.88 -17.17 9.41
CA LEU A 158 13.10 -16.49 8.39
C LEU A 158 12.50 -17.48 7.36
N PRO A 159 13.25 -18.48 6.84
CA PRO A 159 12.67 -19.55 6.04
C PRO A 159 11.49 -20.27 6.71
N ASP A 160 11.57 -20.59 8.01
CA ASP A 160 10.51 -21.29 8.73
C ASP A 160 9.21 -20.46 8.74
N THR A 161 9.33 -19.17 9.09
CA THR A 161 8.19 -18.26 9.15
C THR A 161 7.59 -18.04 7.75
N LEU A 162 8.41 -17.86 6.72
CA LEU A 162 7.92 -17.62 5.35
C LEU A 162 7.20 -18.85 4.76
N VAL A 163 7.65 -20.07 5.08
CA VAL A 163 6.95 -21.30 4.68
C VAL A 163 5.58 -21.41 5.37
N GLN A 164 5.48 -21.00 6.63
CA GLN A 164 4.22 -21.05 7.39
C GLN A 164 3.15 -20.10 6.84
N LEU A 165 3.53 -19.04 6.11
CA LEU A 165 2.59 -18.13 5.46
C LEU A 165 1.82 -18.78 4.27
N ARG A 166 2.14 -20.03 3.90
CA ARG A 166 1.37 -20.94 3.01
C ARG A 166 0.68 -20.29 1.78
N GLY A 167 1.36 -19.37 1.09
CA GLY A 167 0.85 -18.79 -0.16
C GLY A 167 -0.26 -17.73 -0.01
N ALA A 168 -0.64 -17.37 1.21
CA ALA A 168 -1.49 -16.19 1.44
C ALA A 168 -0.66 -14.91 1.22
N THR A 169 -1.30 -13.79 0.86
CA THR A 169 -0.60 -12.50 0.82
C THR A 169 -0.03 -12.22 2.21
N PRO A 170 1.30 -12.04 2.35
CA PRO A 170 1.93 -12.07 3.66
C PRO A 170 1.65 -10.82 4.50
N TRP A 171 0.98 -9.82 3.93
CA TRP A 171 0.66 -8.53 4.52
C TRP A 171 -0.84 -8.22 4.50
N THR A 172 -1.27 -7.40 5.45
CA THR A 172 -2.60 -6.79 5.49
C THR A 172 -2.65 -5.60 4.51
N PRO A 173 -3.68 -5.47 3.65
CA PRO A 173 -3.78 -4.36 2.70
C PRO A 173 -4.05 -3.03 3.41
N LEU A 174 -3.44 -1.95 2.92
CA LEU A 174 -3.51 -0.60 3.50
C LEU A 174 -3.96 0.46 2.49
N SER A 175 -4.70 0.07 1.45
CA SER A 175 -5.12 0.97 0.36
C SER A 175 -6.61 0.93 0.05
N ALA A 176 -7.41 0.20 0.82
CA ALA A 176 -8.86 0.03 0.59
C ALA A 176 -9.23 -0.44 -0.84
N CYS A 177 -8.33 -1.14 -1.53
CA CYS A 177 -8.52 -1.67 -2.89
C CYS A 177 -9.08 -3.12 -2.90
N GLY A 178 -9.75 -3.52 -1.81
CA GLY A 178 -10.30 -4.86 -1.64
C GLY A 178 -9.25 -5.95 -1.37
N ASP A 179 -9.72 -7.19 -1.35
CA ASP A 179 -8.89 -8.37 -1.10
C ASP A 179 -7.97 -8.63 -2.30
N PRO A 180 -6.63 -8.71 -2.08
CA PRO A 180 -5.68 -9.08 -3.13
C PRO A 180 -5.77 -10.56 -3.56
N SER A 181 -6.58 -11.39 -2.89
CA SER A 181 -6.75 -12.80 -3.27
C SER A 181 -7.18 -12.97 -4.73
N GLY A 182 -6.48 -13.87 -5.44
CA GLY A 182 -6.72 -14.14 -6.85
C GLY A 182 -6.33 -13.01 -7.81
N THR A 183 -5.58 -12.00 -7.35
CA THR A 183 -5.13 -10.89 -8.21
C THR A 183 -3.71 -11.12 -8.72
N ARG A 184 -3.47 -10.79 -9.99
CA ARG A 184 -2.14 -10.81 -10.59
C ARG A 184 -1.38 -9.55 -10.18
N CYS A 185 -0.26 -9.72 -9.49
CA CYS A 185 0.70 -8.65 -9.32
C CYS A 185 1.53 -8.50 -10.59
N PHE A 186 1.87 -7.27 -10.93
CA PHE A 186 2.68 -6.90 -12.09
C PHE A 186 4.10 -6.51 -11.67
N ALA A 187 4.17 -5.70 -10.61
CA ALA A 187 5.42 -5.19 -10.06
C ALA A 187 5.28 -4.98 -8.55
N GLN A 188 6.35 -5.20 -7.79
CA GLN A 188 6.36 -4.99 -6.34
C GLN A 188 7.70 -4.47 -5.80
N SER A 189 7.60 -3.70 -4.73
CA SER A 189 8.74 -3.28 -3.90
C SER A 189 8.47 -3.70 -2.47
N VAL A 190 9.30 -4.60 -1.95
CA VAL A 190 9.11 -5.26 -0.66
C VAL A 190 10.26 -4.96 0.28
N VAL A 191 9.95 -4.66 1.54
CA VAL A 191 10.92 -4.37 2.58
C VAL A 191 10.59 -5.18 3.83
N LEU A 192 11.51 -6.05 4.24
CA LEU A 192 11.48 -6.71 5.55
C LEU A 192 12.57 -6.11 6.43
N ARG A 193 12.21 -5.68 7.64
CA ARG A 193 13.16 -5.06 8.57
C ARG A 193 13.00 -5.57 10.00
N GLY A 194 14.06 -5.44 10.79
CA GLY A 194 14.04 -5.75 12.23
C GLY A 194 14.19 -7.23 12.58
N ILE A 195 14.70 -8.04 11.64
CA ILE A 195 14.98 -9.45 11.89
C ILE A 195 16.46 -9.60 12.24
N ASP A 196 16.76 -10.26 13.36
CA ASP A 196 18.12 -10.53 13.79
C ASP A 196 18.87 -11.36 12.74
N ARG A 197 20.17 -11.09 12.57
CA ARG A 197 21.01 -11.76 11.57
C ARG A 197 21.07 -13.27 11.78
N ALA A 198 21.05 -13.75 13.03
CA ALA A 198 21.07 -15.17 13.34
C ALA A 198 19.82 -15.91 12.82
N CYS A 199 18.70 -15.20 12.65
CA CYS A 199 17.45 -15.74 12.14
C CYS A 199 17.32 -15.65 10.61
N HIS A 200 18.26 -15.02 9.89
CA HIS A 200 18.10 -14.76 8.44
C HIS A 200 18.08 -16.01 7.58
N THR A 201 18.80 -17.04 8.00
CA THR A 201 18.95 -18.30 7.28
C THR A 201 18.66 -19.47 8.20
N SER A 202 18.43 -20.63 7.60
CA SER A 202 18.28 -21.87 8.33
C SER A 202 19.55 -22.23 9.10
N GLN A 203 19.42 -22.70 10.34
CA GLN A 203 20.51 -23.27 11.15
C GLN A 203 20.40 -24.80 11.24
N LEU A 204 19.88 -25.46 10.20
CA LEU A 204 19.71 -26.91 10.19
C LEU A 204 21.05 -27.63 10.30
N THR A 205 21.06 -28.66 11.16
CA THR A 205 22.22 -29.55 11.32
C THR A 205 22.53 -30.26 10.00
N PRO A 206 23.81 -30.38 9.59
CA PRO A 206 24.19 -31.15 8.41
C PRO A 206 23.60 -32.56 8.42
N GLY A 207 22.97 -32.97 7.32
CA GLY A 207 22.34 -34.29 7.17
C GLY A 207 20.82 -34.32 7.37
N ILE A 208 20.21 -33.23 7.85
CA ILE A 208 18.74 -33.11 7.89
C ILE A 208 18.22 -32.72 6.49
N PRO A 209 17.18 -33.41 5.95
CA PRO A 209 16.54 -33.01 4.70
C PRO A 209 15.99 -31.59 4.76
N LEU A 210 16.21 -30.81 3.70
CA LEU A 210 15.76 -29.41 3.61
C LEU A 210 14.22 -29.35 3.54
N PRO A 211 13.54 -28.64 4.47
CA PRO A 211 12.09 -28.53 4.46
C PRO A 211 11.52 -27.78 3.24
N SER A 212 12.30 -26.84 2.70
CA SER A 212 11.95 -26.09 1.49
C SER A 212 13.19 -25.51 0.82
N LEU A 213 13.04 -25.04 -0.42
CA LEU A 213 14.11 -24.36 -1.15
C LEU A 213 14.61 -23.08 -0.43
N LEU A 214 13.79 -22.45 0.42
CA LEU A 214 14.20 -21.29 1.21
C LEU A 214 15.28 -21.65 2.24
N HIS A 215 15.29 -22.89 2.72
CA HIS A 215 16.27 -23.37 3.70
C HIS A 215 17.65 -23.64 3.08
N ALA A 216 17.73 -23.68 1.73
CA ALA A 216 18.98 -23.84 1.01
C ALA A 216 19.73 -22.50 0.79
N CYS A 217 19.04 -21.36 0.98
CA CYS A 217 19.63 -20.05 0.75
C CYS A 217 20.73 -19.73 1.77
N THR A 218 21.79 -19.06 1.31
CA THR A 218 22.98 -18.76 2.12
C THR A 218 22.91 -17.39 2.78
N THR A 219 22.03 -16.51 2.30
CA THR A 219 21.80 -15.18 2.87
C THR A 219 20.31 -14.88 3.05
N GLY A 220 19.96 -14.06 4.04
CA GLY A 220 18.55 -13.66 4.23
C GLY A 220 17.97 -12.88 3.04
N LYS A 221 18.81 -12.18 2.27
CA LYS A 221 18.39 -11.51 1.03
C LYS A 221 17.97 -12.53 -0.03
N GLU A 222 18.74 -13.63 -0.19
CA GLU A 222 18.35 -14.74 -1.06
C GLU A 222 17.07 -15.40 -0.58
N VAL A 223 16.90 -15.62 0.74
CA VAL A 223 15.66 -16.17 1.31
C VAL A 223 14.45 -15.32 0.90
N LEU A 224 14.52 -14.01 1.10
CA LEU A 224 13.43 -13.10 0.76
C LEU A 224 13.16 -13.05 -0.75
N ALA A 225 14.20 -12.94 -1.57
CA ALA A 225 14.07 -12.91 -3.03
C ALA A 225 13.47 -14.23 -3.56
N GLN A 226 13.96 -15.37 -3.07
CA GLN A 226 13.48 -16.70 -3.44
C GLN A 226 12.02 -16.91 -3.01
N TYR A 227 11.63 -16.43 -1.84
CA TYR A 227 10.23 -16.47 -1.39
C TYR A 227 9.33 -15.68 -2.34
N LEU A 228 9.69 -14.43 -2.67
CA LEU A 228 8.89 -13.60 -3.58
C LEU A 228 8.81 -14.20 -4.98
N GLN A 229 9.90 -14.79 -5.48
CA GLN A 229 9.94 -15.47 -6.77
C GLN A 229 9.04 -16.73 -6.79
N GLN A 230 9.00 -17.49 -5.69
CA GLN A 230 8.11 -18.66 -5.57
C GLN A 230 6.64 -18.26 -5.50
N GLN A 231 6.33 -17.14 -4.82
CA GLN A 231 4.96 -16.63 -4.76
C GLN A 231 4.48 -16.12 -6.12
N GLN A 232 5.34 -15.40 -6.85
CA GLN A 232 4.97 -14.72 -8.09
C GLN A 232 6.13 -14.70 -9.11
N PRO A 233 6.30 -15.78 -9.91
CA PRO A 233 7.48 -15.94 -10.77
C PRO A 233 7.66 -14.90 -11.87
N GLN A 234 6.56 -14.30 -12.34
CA GLN A 234 6.57 -13.34 -13.46
C GLN A 234 6.64 -11.88 -13.02
N VAL A 235 6.74 -11.60 -11.73
CA VAL A 235 6.64 -10.25 -11.19
C VAL A 235 7.99 -9.57 -11.16
N VAL A 236 8.03 -8.32 -11.64
CA VAL A 236 9.18 -7.44 -11.45
C VAL A 236 9.24 -7.08 -9.97
N SER A 237 10.27 -7.56 -9.26
CA SER A 237 10.35 -7.44 -7.81
C SER A 237 11.64 -6.73 -7.37
N SER A 238 11.50 -5.75 -6.48
CA SER A 238 12.59 -5.20 -5.68
C SER A 238 12.42 -5.64 -4.24
N SER A 239 13.48 -6.15 -3.60
CA SER A 239 13.40 -6.64 -2.22
C SER A 239 14.57 -6.14 -1.36
N HIS A 240 14.27 -5.75 -0.13
CA HIS A 240 15.25 -5.27 0.83
C HIS A 240 15.06 -5.96 2.19
N LEU A 241 16.13 -6.51 2.73
CA LEU A 241 16.19 -7.06 4.09
C LEU A 241 17.11 -6.19 4.96
N LEU A 242 16.58 -5.68 6.08
CA LEU A 242 17.27 -4.73 6.95
C LEU A 242 17.33 -5.25 8.39
N LEU A 243 18.46 -5.02 9.06
CA LEU A 243 18.60 -5.34 10.49
C LEU A 243 17.87 -4.34 11.38
N THR A 244 17.83 -3.06 10.98
CA THR A 244 17.24 -1.98 11.80
C THR A 244 15.72 -2.16 11.94
N PRO A 245 15.18 -2.38 13.15
CA PRO A 245 13.75 -2.53 13.35
C PRO A 245 13.02 -1.20 13.21
N CYS A 246 11.70 -1.22 13.09
CA CYS A 246 10.88 -0.01 13.15
C CYS A 246 10.72 0.41 14.61
N ARG A 247 11.05 1.67 14.92
CA ARG A 247 10.93 2.23 16.27
C ARG A 247 9.48 2.57 16.56
N VAL A 248 9.01 2.20 17.73
CA VAL A 248 7.64 2.44 18.22
C VAL A 248 7.67 3.09 19.61
N ASP A 249 8.65 3.96 19.80
CA ASP A 249 8.82 4.76 21.01
C ASP A 249 7.65 5.78 21.19
N PRO A 250 7.36 6.24 22.42
CA PRO A 250 6.39 7.31 22.64
C PRO A 250 6.66 8.51 21.74
N PRO A 251 5.62 9.12 21.11
CA PRO A 251 4.20 8.95 21.41
C PRO A 251 3.49 7.86 20.59
N TYR A 252 4.13 6.75 20.20
CA TYR A 252 3.42 5.66 19.51
C TYR A 252 2.30 5.05 20.40
N PRO A 253 1.09 4.81 19.87
CA PRO A 253 0.00 4.22 20.66
C PRO A 253 0.31 2.79 21.10
N HIS A 254 -0.19 2.42 22.28
CA HIS A 254 -0.06 1.04 22.80
C HIS A 254 -1.04 0.10 22.10
N LEU A 255 -0.69 -0.34 20.89
CA LEU A 255 -1.55 -1.17 20.02
C LEU A 255 -1.24 -2.67 20.12
N PHE A 256 -0.06 -3.05 20.61
CA PHE A 256 0.43 -4.43 20.52
C PHE A 256 -0.27 -5.35 21.52
N SER A 257 -0.61 -6.55 21.07
CA SER A 257 -1.22 -7.57 21.94
C SER A 257 -0.28 -7.99 23.07
N SER A 258 -0.86 -8.34 24.22
CA SER A 258 -0.11 -8.76 25.43
C SER A 258 0.75 -10.00 25.22
N SER A 259 0.41 -10.85 24.23
CA SER A 259 1.22 -12.00 23.80
C SER A 259 2.63 -11.61 23.31
N LEU A 260 2.82 -10.39 22.83
CA LEU A 260 4.12 -9.81 22.44
C LEU A 260 4.80 -9.07 23.60
N SER A 261 4.05 -8.68 24.63
CA SER A 261 4.44 -7.73 25.67
C SER A 261 4.82 -8.39 27.00
N GLN A 262 5.18 -9.68 27.04
CA GLN A 262 5.35 -10.38 28.31
C GLN A 262 6.44 -9.79 29.24
N GLN A 263 7.32 -8.87 28.81
CA GLN A 263 8.41 -8.35 29.67
C GLN A 263 8.86 -6.89 29.52
N ALA A 264 8.38 -6.05 28.60
CA ALA A 264 8.74 -4.61 28.55
C ALA A 264 7.81 -3.85 27.59
N ALA A 265 7.81 -2.52 27.66
CA ALA A 265 7.31 -1.69 26.57
C ALA A 265 8.07 -2.06 25.29
N VAL A 266 7.33 -2.43 24.23
CA VAL A 266 7.93 -2.74 22.94
C VAL A 266 8.49 -1.45 22.36
N GLU A 267 9.80 -1.26 22.35
CA GLU A 267 10.47 -0.07 21.80
C GLU A 267 10.65 -0.16 20.27
N SER A 268 10.71 -1.38 19.74
CA SER A 268 10.88 -1.60 18.31
C SER A 268 10.28 -2.92 17.86
N ILE A 269 9.89 -2.98 16.60
CA ILE A 269 9.23 -4.14 15.99
C ILE A 269 9.82 -4.50 14.63
N PRO A 270 9.79 -5.79 14.25
CA PRO A 270 10.00 -6.18 12.87
C PRO A 270 8.76 -5.84 12.04
N VAL A 271 8.96 -5.36 10.81
CA VAL A 271 7.87 -4.97 9.91
C VAL A 271 8.15 -5.53 8.53
N PHE A 272 7.11 -6.07 7.90
CA PHE A 272 7.15 -6.50 6.51
C PHE A 272 6.21 -5.63 5.68
N GLY A 273 6.75 -4.74 4.85
CA GLY A 273 5.97 -3.80 4.04
C GLY A 273 6.12 -4.05 2.55
N ALA A 274 5.08 -3.75 1.78
CA ALA A 274 5.08 -3.87 0.34
C ALA A 274 4.32 -2.74 -0.36
N LEU A 275 4.82 -2.35 -1.54
CA LEU A 275 4.08 -1.62 -2.55
C LEU A 275 3.88 -2.54 -3.75
N CYS A 276 2.66 -2.61 -4.26
CA CYS A 276 2.28 -3.51 -5.34
C CYS A 276 1.49 -2.77 -6.42
N SER A 277 1.82 -3.04 -7.67
CA SER A 277 0.99 -2.74 -8.83
C SER A 277 0.30 -4.04 -9.24
N SER A 278 -1.03 -4.12 -9.13
CA SER A 278 -1.76 -5.38 -9.36
C SER A 278 -3.11 -5.18 -10.03
N SER A 279 -3.66 -6.25 -10.62
CA SER A 279 -4.96 -6.25 -11.29
C SER A 279 -6.13 -5.94 -10.35
N SER A 280 -5.94 -5.98 -9.03
CA SER A 280 -6.92 -5.52 -8.03
C SER A 280 -7.40 -4.08 -8.30
N LEU A 281 -6.53 -3.24 -8.85
CA LEU A 281 -6.80 -1.84 -9.15
C LEU A 281 -7.78 -1.68 -10.32
N HIS A 282 -7.82 -2.62 -11.26
CA HIS A 282 -8.85 -2.62 -12.31
C HIS A 282 -10.26 -2.67 -11.70
N ARG A 283 -10.48 -3.62 -10.77
CA ARG A 283 -11.76 -3.76 -10.07
C ARG A 283 -12.07 -2.56 -9.19
N THR A 284 -11.07 -2.05 -8.46
CA THR A 284 -11.25 -0.94 -7.53
C THR A 284 -11.60 0.36 -8.24
N LEU A 285 -10.82 0.74 -9.26
CA LEU A 285 -11.06 1.94 -10.04
C LEU A 285 -12.37 1.84 -10.85
N GLY A 286 -12.66 0.66 -11.41
CA GLY A 286 -13.93 0.40 -12.08
C GLY A 286 -15.15 0.44 -11.13
N ALA A 287 -15.00 -0.02 -9.88
CA ALA A 287 -16.06 0.09 -8.87
C ALA A 287 -16.29 1.56 -8.46
N LEU A 288 -15.22 2.35 -8.34
CA LEU A 288 -15.30 3.78 -8.07
C LEU A 288 -16.07 4.51 -9.18
N ALA A 289 -15.73 4.25 -10.45
CA ALA A 289 -16.44 4.80 -11.61
C ALA A 289 -17.93 4.43 -11.59
N LYS A 290 -18.25 3.15 -11.35
CA LYS A 290 -19.63 2.67 -11.26
C LYS A 290 -20.43 3.34 -10.14
N ASP A 291 -19.79 3.67 -9.01
CA ASP A 291 -20.46 4.36 -7.91
C ASP A 291 -20.73 5.83 -8.25
N ILE A 292 -19.83 6.50 -8.96
CA ILE A 292 -20.02 7.89 -9.43
C ILE A 292 -21.15 7.97 -10.47
N THR A 293 -21.25 7.01 -11.40
CA THR A 293 -22.33 6.98 -12.41
C THR A 293 -23.73 6.90 -11.79
N LYS A 294 -23.87 6.41 -10.55
CA LYS A 294 -25.16 6.35 -9.85
C LYS A 294 -25.56 7.68 -9.22
N LEU A 295 -24.65 8.66 -9.18
CA LEU A 295 -24.90 9.95 -8.56
C LEU A 295 -25.55 10.91 -9.56
N ASP A 296 -26.58 11.61 -9.10
CA ASP A 296 -27.14 12.75 -9.83
C ASP A 296 -26.42 14.02 -9.36
N MET A 297 -25.46 14.50 -10.18
CA MET A 297 -24.61 15.64 -9.86
C MET A 297 -25.38 16.94 -9.64
N ARG A 298 -26.58 17.09 -10.25
CA ARG A 298 -27.44 18.27 -10.07
C ARG A 298 -27.90 18.45 -8.63
N ARG A 299 -27.85 17.39 -7.84
CA ARG A 299 -28.24 17.38 -6.43
C ARG A 299 -27.11 17.80 -5.48
N TRP A 300 -25.90 18.03 -6.00
CA TRP A 300 -24.70 18.35 -5.23
C TRP A 300 -24.19 19.75 -5.58
N ALA A 301 -25.05 20.75 -5.35
CA ALA A 301 -24.83 22.13 -5.73
C ALA A 301 -23.52 22.73 -5.21
N SER A 302 -23.06 22.35 -4.01
CA SER A 302 -21.81 22.87 -3.45
C SER A 302 -20.54 22.48 -4.24
N PHE A 303 -20.54 21.36 -4.97
CA PHE A 303 -19.46 21.04 -5.91
C PHE A 303 -19.52 21.96 -7.14
N MET A 304 -20.73 22.21 -7.65
CA MET A 304 -20.95 23.13 -8.77
C MET A 304 -20.62 24.57 -8.40
N ASP A 305 -21.00 25.01 -7.20
CA ASP A 305 -20.67 26.33 -6.65
C ASP A 305 -19.16 26.51 -6.41
N ALA A 306 -18.44 25.40 -6.21
CA ALA A 306 -16.97 25.38 -6.12
C ALA A 306 -16.28 25.33 -7.49
N GLY A 307 -17.04 25.39 -8.59
CA GLY A 307 -16.54 25.43 -9.96
C GLY A 307 -16.41 24.08 -10.66
N VAL A 308 -16.94 22.99 -10.09
CA VAL A 308 -16.98 21.69 -10.78
C VAL A 308 -18.19 21.62 -11.70
N GLU A 309 -17.94 21.53 -13.00
CA GLU A 309 -18.97 21.45 -14.02
C GLU A 309 -19.42 20.01 -14.26
N GLN A 310 -20.56 19.84 -14.94
CA GLN A 310 -21.05 18.51 -15.31
C GLN A 310 -20.07 17.79 -16.26
N ASP A 311 -19.42 18.55 -17.13
CA ASP A 311 -18.46 18.03 -18.11
C ASP A 311 -17.19 17.51 -17.40
N ASP A 312 -16.75 18.14 -16.32
CA ASP A 312 -15.63 17.65 -15.49
C ASP A 312 -15.88 16.24 -14.93
N VAL A 313 -17.13 15.93 -14.57
CA VAL A 313 -17.50 14.61 -14.06
C VAL A 313 -17.51 13.56 -15.19
N VAL A 314 -17.89 13.98 -16.40
CA VAL A 314 -17.84 13.11 -17.59
C VAL A 314 -16.38 12.81 -17.93
N GLU A 315 -15.51 13.81 -17.92
CA GLU A 315 -14.07 13.66 -18.11
C GLU A 315 -13.47 12.74 -17.04
N LEU A 316 -13.77 13.00 -15.75
CA LEU A 316 -13.34 12.16 -14.64
C LEU A 316 -13.68 10.68 -14.85
N LEU A 317 -14.91 10.37 -15.29
CA LEU A 317 -15.33 8.99 -15.55
C LEU A 317 -14.53 8.35 -16.70
N GLN A 318 -14.21 9.10 -17.74
CA GLN A 318 -13.40 8.64 -18.87
C GLN A 318 -11.95 8.38 -18.46
N GLU A 319 -11.35 9.30 -17.70
CA GLU A 319 -9.98 9.18 -17.21
C GLU A 319 -9.85 8.04 -16.21
N LEU A 320 -10.80 7.91 -15.28
CA LEU A 320 -10.85 6.81 -14.33
C LEU A 320 -11.02 5.46 -15.03
N GLY A 321 -11.84 5.40 -16.07
CA GLY A 321 -11.98 4.23 -16.95
C GLY A 321 -10.67 3.87 -17.64
N SER A 322 -10.01 4.86 -18.25
CA SER A 322 -8.72 4.69 -18.93
C SER A 322 -7.63 4.19 -17.98
N LEU A 323 -7.55 4.78 -16.78
CA LEU A 323 -6.64 4.37 -15.72
C LEU A 323 -6.94 2.94 -15.25
N ALA A 324 -8.21 2.55 -15.11
CA ALA A 324 -8.59 1.19 -14.75
C ALA A 324 -8.16 0.17 -15.82
N GLN A 325 -8.22 0.52 -17.11
CA GLN A 325 -7.80 -0.37 -18.20
C GLN A 325 -6.30 -0.65 -18.20
N CYS A 326 -5.46 0.26 -17.68
CA CYS A 326 -4.04 -0.02 -17.51
C CYS A 326 -3.75 -1.24 -16.62
N TYR A 327 -4.72 -1.66 -15.78
CA TYR A 327 -4.63 -2.81 -14.86
C TYR A 327 -5.42 -4.02 -15.33
N GLN A 328 -6.10 -3.95 -16.48
CA GLN A 328 -6.78 -5.10 -17.03
C GLN A 328 -5.76 -6.21 -17.26
N GLU A 329 -6.09 -7.43 -16.83
CA GLU A 329 -5.30 -8.60 -17.19
C GLU A 329 -5.46 -8.76 -18.70
N GLY A 330 -4.38 -8.55 -19.45
CA GLY A 330 -4.37 -8.99 -20.84
C GLY A 330 -4.56 -10.50 -20.82
N ASP A 331 -5.56 -10.99 -21.56
CA ASP A 331 -5.53 -12.38 -22.01
C ASP A 331 -4.16 -12.54 -22.67
N SER A 332 -3.28 -13.27 -22.02
CA SER A 332 -2.10 -13.77 -22.70
C SER A 332 -2.66 -14.61 -23.84
N LEU A 333 -2.65 -14.04 -25.05
CA LEU A 333 -2.73 -14.77 -26.29
C LEU A 333 -1.67 -15.86 -26.16
N THR A 334 -2.13 -17.06 -25.83
CA THR A 334 -1.40 -18.29 -26.04
C THR A 334 -1.32 -18.46 -27.55
N ASP A 335 -0.24 -17.95 -28.14
CA ASP A 335 0.28 -18.42 -29.42
C ASP A 335 1.64 -19.06 -29.17
#